data_AF-A0A1G9YZ72-F1
#
_entry.id   AF-A0A1G9YZ72-F1
#
_cell.length_a   1.000
_cell.length_b   1.000
_cell.length_c   1.000
_cell.angle_alpha   90.00
_cell.angle_beta   90.00
_cell.angle_gamma   90.00
#
_symmetry.space_group_name_H-M   'P 1'
#
loop_
_entity.id
_entity.type
_entity.pdbx_description
1 polymer ?
#
loop_
_entity_poly.entity_id
_entity_poly.type
_entity_poly.pdbx_seq_one_letter_code
_entity_poly.pdbx_strand_id
1 'polypeptide(L)'
;MPNNKEEERVQAVQRYLGFNTDRQKDLQEIVMLASVICNSPIALITLMDYDVQLIKAKLGVDADEMPRNTSFCTHAIQMEKIMVVKDASKDTRFANAPVVVNNPHIRFYASANLKSYDGYNVGTLCVYDTKPKDLTEQQLECLGALANQVSHIMELDRSLNQLKAQNTSLREIARIQSHEIRQPVASIMGLMALMKDSSGTNDEEYLGLLEASVNQLDERIRTIVNHINDQEADNILR
;
A
#
# COMPACT_ATOMS: atom_id res chain seq x y z
N MET A 1 -22.40 -10.08 17.66
CA MET A 1 -21.53 -10.39 16.50
C MET A 1 -20.15 -9.79 16.75
N PRO A 2 -19.18 -10.50 17.36
CA PRO A 2 -17.90 -9.90 17.74
C PRO A 2 -16.79 -9.87 16.66
N ASN A 3 -17.03 -10.30 15.40
CA ASN A 3 -15.93 -10.57 14.45
C ASN A 3 -15.63 -9.52 13.38
N ASN A 4 -16.42 -8.45 13.24
CA ASN A 4 -16.24 -7.50 12.12
C ASN A 4 -14.96 -6.65 12.24
N LYS A 5 -14.60 -6.20 13.46
CA LYS A 5 -13.48 -5.27 13.65
C LYS A 5 -12.10 -5.90 13.40
N GLU A 6 -11.91 -7.18 13.73
CA GLU A 6 -10.64 -7.86 13.44
C GLU A 6 -10.50 -8.16 11.95
N GLU A 7 -11.58 -8.54 11.29
CA GLU A 7 -11.61 -8.71 9.83
C GLU A 7 -11.27 -7.38 9.13
N GLU A 8 -11.88 -6.26 9.55
CA GLU A 8 -11.56 -4.92 9.04
C GLU A 8 -10.09 -4.52 9.29
N ARG A 9 -9.56 -4.82 10.48
CA ARG A 9 -8.15 -4.57 10.83
C ARG A 9 -7.20 -5.40 9.96
N VAL A 10 -7.51 -6.67 9.69
CA VAL A 10 -6.68 -7.50 8.82
C VAL A 10 -6.79 -7.03 7.36
N GLN A 11 -7.97 -6.64 6.88
CA GLN A 11 -8.09 -5.98 5.58
C GLN A 11 -7.27 -4.68 5.51
N ALA A 12 -7.13 -3.95 6.64
CA ALA A 12 -6.20 -2.83 6.73
C ALA A 12 -4.75 -3.27 6.54
N VAL A 13 -4.32 -4.36 7.16
CA VAL A 13 -2.96 -4.91 7.01
C VAL A 13 -2.65 -5.25 5.55
N GLN A 14 -3.59 -5.87 4.84
CA GLN A 14 -3.40 -6.28 3.43
C GLN A 14 -3.02 -5.12 2.51
N ARG A 15 -3.47 -3.89 2.82
CA ARG A 15 -3.14 -2.68 2.06
C ARG A 15 -1.67 -2.28 2.11
N TYR A 16 -0.91 -2.79 3.10
CA TYR A 16 0.48 -2.42 3.34
C TYR A 16 1.47 -3.57 3.15
N LEU A 17 1.07 -4.70 2.55
CA LEU A 17 1.99 -5.83 2.40
C LEU A 17 3.04 -5.62 1.30
N GLY A 18 2.72 -4.85 0.26
CA GLY A 18 3.50 -4.71 -0.96
C GLY A 18 4.50 -3.57 -0.99
N PHE A 19 5.42 -3.47 0.00
CA PHE A 19 6.49 -2.48 -0.06
C PHE A 19 7.49 -2.76 -1.19
N ASN A 20 7.89 -1.72 -1.90
CA ASN A 20 8.99 -1.77 -2.85
C ASN A 20 10.36 -1.69 -2.14
N THR A 21 11.45 -1.93 -2.90
CA THR A 21 12.83 -1.98 -2.38
C THR A 21 13.29 -0.67 -1.72
N ASP A 22 12.86 0.49 -2.20
CA ASP A 22 13.26 1.77 -1.61
C ASP A 22 12.60 1.97 -0.24
N ARG A 23 11.31 1.63 -0.13
CA ARG A 23 10.61 1.66 1.16
C ARG A 23 11.20 0.70 2.18
N GLN A 24 11.70 -0.45 1.74
CA GLN A 24 12.39 -1.37 2.64
C GLN A 24 13.64 -0.74 3.27
N LYS A 25 14.38 0.10 2.54
CA LYS A 25 15.54 0.83 3.09
C LYS A 25 15.11 1.85 4.14
N ASP A 26 14.08 2.66 3.84
CA ASP A 26 13.53 3.64 4.79
C ASP A 26 13.12 2.96 6.11
N LEU A 27 12.43 1.82 6.03
CA LEU A 27 12.01 1.05 7.20
C LEU A 27 13.20 0.45 7.96
N GLN A 28 14.25 0.00 7.24
CA GLN A 28 15.45 -0.56 7.85
C GLN A 28 16.24 0.49 8.65
N GLU A 29 16.32 1.72 8.17
CA GLU A 29 16.94 2.85 8.90
C GLU A 29 16.18 3.15 10.19
N ILE A 30 14.84 3.12 10.16
CA ILE A 30 14.03 3.32 11.36
C ILE A 30 14.27 2.21 12.39
N VAL A 31 14.35 0.96 11.96
CA VAL A 31 14.67 -0.17 12.84
C VAL A 31 16.05 0.00 13.49
N MET A 32 17.05 0.45 12.73
CA MET A 32 18.37 0.75 13.26
C MET A 32 18.31 1.87 14.32
N LEU A 33 17.60 2.96 14.05
CA LEU A 33 17.42 4.06 15.00
C LEU A 33 16.70 3.61 16.26
N ALA A 34 15.65 2.79 16.15
CA ALA A 34 14.93 2.26 17.30
C ALA A 34 15.84 1.41 18.20
N SER A 35 16.68 0.56 17.61
CA SER A 35 17.69 -0.22 18.32
C SER A 35 18.69 0.67 19.08
N VAL A 36 19.26 1.68 18.40
CA VAL A 36 20.25 2.60 18.99
C VAL A 36 19.63 3.43 20.12
N ILE A 37 18.50 4.08 19.88
CA ILE A 37 17.83 4.96 20.85
C ILE A 37 17.41 4.19 22.08
N CYS A 38 16.84 3.00 21.91
CA CYS A 38 16.38 2.17 23.02
C CYS A 38 17.50 1.35 23.65
N ASN A 39 18.73 1.38 23.11
CA ASN A 39 19.85 0.52 23.49
C ASN A 39 19.42 -0.96 23.56
N SER A 40 18.81 -1.46 22.48
CA SER A 40 18.23 -2.80 22.36
C SER A 40 18.87 -3.54 21.19
N PRO A 41 19.35 -4.79 21.36
CA PRO A 41 20.01 -5.52 20.29
C PRO A 41 19.06 -5.98 19.17
N ILE A 42 17.76 -6.05 19.47
CA ILE A 42 16.74 -6.49 18.53
C ILE A 42 15.71 -5.39 18.35
N ALA A 43 15.37 -5.08 17.10
CA ALA A 43 14.32 -4.15 16.73
C ALA A 43 13.63 -4.67 15.45
N LEU A 44 12.30 -4.57 15.40
CA LEU A 44 11.49 -5.08 14.30
C LEU A 44 10.37 -4.09 13.95
N ILE A 45 10.09 -3.95 12.65
CA ILE A 45 8.83 -3.43 12.16
C ILE A 45 8.03 -4.61 11.66
N THR A 46 6.83 -4.80 12.21
CA THR A 46 6.00 -5.95 11.86
C THR A 46 4.56 -5.57 11.60
N LEU A 47 3.92 -6.30 10.70
CA LEU A 47 2.50 -6.21 10.39
C LEU A 47 1.79 -7.48 10.86
N MET A 48 0.60 -7.31 11.42
CA MET A 48 -0.14 -8.38 12.08
C MET A 48 -1.23 -8.92 11.16
N ASP A 49 -0.95 -10.02 10.45
CA ASP A 49 -1.93 -10.73 9.63
C ASP A 49 -2.77 -11.70 10.48
N TYR A 50 -3.60 -12.55 9.86
CA TYR A 50 -4.47 -13.50 10.56
C TYR A 50 -3.70 -14.37 11.56
N ASP A 51 -2.79 -15.24 11.08
CA ASP A 51 -2.10 -16.23 11.91
C ASP A 51 -0.60 -15.93 12.09
N VAL A 52 -0.08 -14.97 11.33
CA VAL A 52 1.35 -14.66 11.28
C VAL A 52 1.60 -13.17 11.49
N GLN A 53 2.74 -12.88 12.10
CA GLN A 53 3.34 -11.57 12.16
C GLN A 53 4.40 -11.48 11.08
N LEU A 54 4.14 -10.66 10.06
CA LEU A 54 5.04 -10.45 8.93
C LEU A 54 6.08 -9.39 9.31
N ILE A 55 7.35 -9.73 9.19
CA ILE A 55 8.46 -8.82 9.49
C ILE A 55 8.79 -8.03 8.23
N LYS A 56 8.69 -6.69 8.31
CA LYS A 56 8.95 -5.78 7.18
C LYS A 56 10.32 -5.14 7.22
N ALA A 57 10.89 -4.99 8.42
CA ALA A 57 12.28 -4.60 8.62
C ALA A 57 12.76 -5.20 9.95
N LYS A 58 14.04 -5.56 10.02
CA LYS A 58 14.58 -6.33 11.15
C LYS A 58 16.03 -6.02 11.46
N LEU A 59 16.36 -6.10 12.74
CA LEU A 59 17.72 -6.09 13.26
C LEU A 59 17.82 -7.10 14.41
N GLY A 60 18.91 -7.86 14.44
CA GLY A 60 19.20 -8.82 15.51
C GLY A 60 18.40 -10.14 15.44
N VAL A 61 17.61 -10.36 14.40
CA VAL A 61 16.85 -11.59 14.15
C VAL A 61 16.93 -11.97 12.69
N ASP A 62 17.05 -13.27 12.41
CA ASP A 62 17.01 -13.84 11.07
C ASP A 62 15.71 -14.64 10.86
N ALA A 63 14.60 -13.91 10.72
CA ALA A 63 13.28 -14.45 10.41
C ALA A 63 12.49 -13.43 9.59
N ASP A 64 11.62 -13.89 8.70
CA ASP A 64 10.74 -13.03 7.90
C ASP A 64 9.28 -13.02 8.42
N GLU A 65 8.92 -14.02 9.22
CA GLU A 65 7.62 -14.12 9.87
C GLU A 65 7.72 -14.81 11.23
N MET A 66 6.71 -14.58 12.07
CA MET A 66 6.59 -15.21 13.39
C MET A 66 5.14 -15.65 13.64
N PRO A 67 4.89 -16.74 14.38
CA PRO A 67 3.54 -17.13 14.76
C PRO A 67 2.87 -16.05 15.64
N ARG A 68 1.66 -15.62 15.27
CA ARG A 68 0.94 -14.57 16.01
C ARG A 68 0.59 -14.99 17.44
N ASN A 69 0.23 -16.26 17.63
CA ASN A 69 -0.22 -16.82 18.90
C ASN A 69 0.83 -16.78 20.02
N THR A 70 2.12 -16.62 19.70
CA THR A 70 3.21 -16.56 20.69
C THR A 70 3.84 -15.17 20.80
N SER A 71 3.29 -14.18 20.08
CA SER A 71 3.90 -12.87 19.97
C SER A 71 3.40 -11.88 21.02
N PHE A 72 4.35 -11.11 21.58
CA PHE A 72 4.09 -9.90 22.35
C PHE A 72 3.24 -8.89 21.57
N CYS A 73 3.43 -8.80 20.25
CA CYS A 73 2.76 -7.83 19.38
C CYS A 73 1.24 -8.06 19.32
N THR A 74 0.77 -9.29 19.50
CA THR A 74 -0.66 -9.61 19.58
C THR A 74 -1.36 -8.90 20.73
N HIS A 75 -0.66 -8.71 21.85
CA HIS A 75 -1.18 -7.95 22.99
C HIS A 75 -1.00 -6.44 22.77
N ALA A 76 0.10 -6.02 22.15
CA ALA A 76 0.39 -4.61 21.89
C ALA A 76 -0.65 -3.94 20.98
N ILE A 77 -1.10 -4.62 19.91
CA ILE A 77 -2.09 -4.06 18.98
C ILE A 77 -3.47 -3.83 19.60
N GLN A 78 -3.76 -4.44 20.75
CA GLN A 78 -5.00 -4.22 21.50
C GLN A 78 -4.91 -2.98 22.42
N MET A 79 -3.72 -2.42 22.61
CA MET A 79 -3.49 -1.24 23.42
C MET A 79 -3.51 0.03 22.58
N GLU A 80 -3.91 1.16 23.16
CA GLU A 80 -3.80 2.46 22.49
C GLU A 80 -2.43 3.11 22.68
N LYS A 81 -1.71 2.71 23.73
CA LYS A 81 -0.44 3.29 24.17
C LYS A 81 0.71 2.32 23.94
N ILE A 82 1.93 2.86 24.03
CA ILE A 82 3.17 2.06 24.01
C ILE A 82 3.09 0.99 25.10
N MET A 83 3.36 -0.24 24.71
CA MET A 83 3.44 -1.37 25.64
C MET A 83 4.89 -1.55 26.08
N VAL A 84 5.13 -1.69 27.38
CA VAL A 84 6.46 -1.95 27.95
C VAL A 84 6.37 -3.15 28.89
N VAL A 85 7.23 -4.13 28.67
CA VAL A 85 7.43 -5.30 29.52
C VAL A 85 8.88 -5.28 29.98
N LYS A 86 9.09 -4.91 31.25
CA LYS A 86 10.43 -4.73 31.82
C LYS A 86 11.17 -6.05 32.00
N ASP A 87 10.44 -7.09 32.40
CA ASP A 87 10.92 -8.45 32.57
C ASP A 87 9.81 -9.47 32.26
N ALA A 88 9.84 -10.05 31.07
CA ALA A 88 8.87 -11.00 30.55
C ALA A 88 8.83 -12.29 31.37
N SER A 89 9.91 -12.66 32.08
CA SER A 89 9.91 -13.81 32.98
C SER A 89 9.06 -13.60 34.23
N LYS A 90 8.76 -12.34 34.57
CA LYS A 90 7.92 -11.94 35.71
C LYS A 90 6.52 -11.49 35.27
N ASP A 91 6.29 -11.34 33.97
CA ASP A 91 5.00 -10.94 33.42
C ASP A 91 4.13 -12.17 33.19
N THR A 92 3.02 -12.29 33.93
CA THR A 92 2.11 -13.44 33.84
C THR A 92 1.59 -13.73 32.43
N ARG A 93 1.57 -12.72 31.54
CA ARG A 93 1.13 -12.87 30.14
C ARG A 93 2.18 -13.57 29.28
N PHE A 94 3.46 -13.48 29.65
CA PHE A 94 4.59 -13.87 28.79
C PHE A 94 5.58 -14.84 29.44
N ALA A 95 5.53 -15.06 30.76
CA ALA A 95 6.51 -15.86 31.48
C ALA A 95 6.67 -17.29 30.93
N ASN A 96 5.59 -17.86 30.38
CA ASN A 96 5.58 -19.19 29.76
C ASN A 96 5.71 -19.17 28.23
N ALA A 97 5.88 -18.01 27.61
CA ALA A 97 6.02 -17.91 26.16
C ALA A 97 7.32 -18.60 25.70
N PRO A 98 7.32 -19.36 24.57
CA PRO A 98 8.49 -20.12 24.13
C PRO A 98 9.76 -19.26 23.97
N VAL A 99 9.63 -18.03 23.49
CA VAL A 99 10.76 -17.08 23.30
C VAL A 99 11.31 -16.52 24.61
N VAL A 100 10.58 -16.67 25.73
CA VAL A 100 11.01 -16.26 27.08
C VAL A 100 11.66 -17.45 27.81
N VAL A 101 11.04 -18.63 27.71
CA VAL A 101 11.50 -19.86 28.37
C VAL A 101 12.70 -20.47 27.66
N ASN A 102 12.68 -20.53 26.33
CA ASN A 102 13.75 -21.09 25.51
C ASN A 102 14.61 -19.98 24.90
N ASN A 103 15.71 -20.36 24.25
CA ASN A 103 16.55 -19.45 23.46
C ASN A 103 15.66 -18.60 22.50
N PRO A 104 15.78 -17.27 22.46
CA PRO A 104 16.88 -16.45 23.00
C PRO A 104 16.71 -15.96 24.46
N HIS A 105 15.70 -16.42 25.19
CA HIS A 105 15.38 -15.98 26.54
C HIS A 105 15.09 -14.48 26.63
N ILE A 106 14.13 -14.02 25.82
CA ILE A 106 13.66 -12.63 25.86
C ILE A 106 13.25 -12.25 27.28
N ARG A 107 13.69 -11.08 27.73
CA ARG A 107 13.33 -10.49 29.03
C ARG A 107 12.68 -9.13 28.86
N PHE A 108 13.14 -8.31 27.93
CA PHE A 108 12.54 -7.00 27.73
C PHE A 108 11.82 -6.92 26.39
N TYR A 109 10.70 -6.19 26.38
CA TYR A 109 9.95 -5.83 25.19
C TYR A 109 9.37 -4.43 25.33
N ALA A 110 9.49 -3.59 24.31
CA ALA A 110 8.68 -2.40 24.18
C ALA A 110 8.20 -2.21 22.74
N SER A 111 7.01 -1.66 22.56
CA SER A 111 6.41 -1.49 21.24
C SER A 111 5.48 -0.31 21.13
N ALA A 112 5.55 0.37 19.99
CA ALA A 112 4.60 1.38 19.57
C ALA A 112 3.81 0.89 18.35
N ASN A 113 2.50 1.18 18.33
CA ASN A 113 1.61 0.69 17.29
C ASN A 113 1.74 1.50 16.00
N LEU A 114 1.63 0.79 14.88
CA LEU A 114 1.53 1.38 13.54
C LEU A 114 0.04 1.52 13.22
N LYS A 115 -0.42 2.75 13.02
CA LYS A 115 -1.83 3.06 12.78
C LYS A 115 -2.07 3.36 11.31
N SER A 116 -3.07 2.70 10.73
CA SER A 116 -3.58 3.08 9.41
C SER A 116 -4.39 4.38 9.49
N TYR A 117 -4.61 5.02 8.34
CA TYR A 117 -5.40 6.27 8.25
C TYR A 117 -6.83 6.13 8.78
N ASP A 118 -7.41 4.93 8.73
CA ASP A 118 -8.75 4.60 9.24
C ASP A 118 -8.75 4.11 10.69
N GLY A 119 -7.61 4.24 11.39
CA GLY A 119 -7.51 4.10 12.84
C GLY A 119 -7.23 2.68 13.34
N TYR A 120 -6.94 1.72 12.45
CA TYR A 120 -6.60 0.36 12.85
C TYR A 120 -5.12 0.22 13.23
N ASN A 121 -4.84 -0.51 14.30
CA ASN A 121 -3.48 -0.93 14.64
C ASN A 121 -3.09 -2.10 13.71
N VAL A 122 -2.36 -1.80 12.65
CA VAL A 122 -1.98 -2.78 11.62
C VAL A 122 -0.68 -3.50 11.94
N GLY A 123 0.10 -3.00 12.90
CA GLY A 123 1.40 -3.54 13.23
C GLY A 123 2.07 -2.84 14.39
N THR A 124 3.37 -3.11 14.59
CA THR A 124 4.19 -2.49 15.62
C THR A 124 5.60 -2.20 15.14
N LEU A 125 6.18 -1.09 15.60
CA LEU A 125 7.62 -0.95 15.77
C LEU A 125 7.96 -1.41 17.19
N CYS A 126 8.78 -2.44 17.32
CA CYS A 126 9.10 -3.03 18.62
C CYS A 126 10.59 -3.29 18.79
N VAL A 127 11.02 -3.31 20.05
CA VAL A 127 12.39 -3.58 20.47
C VAL A 127 12.39 -4.68 21.53
N TYR A 128 13.41 -5.54 21.50
CA TYR A 128 13.57 -6.64 22.45
C TYR A 128 14.96 -6.63 23.06
N ASP A 129 15.09 -7.28 24.21
CA ASP A 129 16.37 -7.57 24.85
C ASP A 129 16.30 -8.89 25.64
N THR A 130 17.44 -9.56 25.80
CA THR A 130 17.59 -10.76 26.65
C THR A 130 17.89 -10.38 28.10
N LYS A 131 18.07 -9.09 28.40
CA LYS A 131 18.21 -8.56 29.75
C LYS A 131 16.99 -7.74 30.14
N PRO A 132 16.53 -7.83 31.41
CA PRO A 132 15.51 -6.91 31.92
C PRO A 132 16.00 -5.47 31.83
N LYS A 133 15.12 -4.55 31.43
CA LYS A 133 15.41 -3.11 31.44
C LYS A 133 14.13 -2.30 31.48
N ASP A 134 14.32 -0.99 31.50
CA ASP A 134 13.25 -0.01 31.38
C ASP A 134 13.67 1.06 30.36
N LEU A 135 12.71 1.74 29.76
CA LEU A 135 12.99 2.87 28.88
C LEU A 135 12.67 4.17 29.61
N THR A 136 13.48 5.20 29.37
CA THR A 136 13.16 6.55 29.82
C THR A 136 11.95 7.09 29.08
N GLU A 137 11.29 8.10 29.63
CA GLU A 137 10.17 8.79 28.97
C GLU A 137 10.59 9.31 27.59
N GLN A 138 11.78 9.91 27.47
CA GLN A 138 12.34 10.36 26.20
C GLN A 138 12.52 9.22 25.18
N GLN A 139 12.98 8.04 25.62
CA GLN A 139 13.10 6.88 24.72
C GLN A 139 11.74 6.37 24.25
N LEU A 140 10.73 6.39 25.12
CA LEU A 140 9.35 6.03 24.77
C LEU A 140 8.75 7.03 23.78
N GLU A 141 8.94 8.33 24.00
CA GLU A 141 8.52 9.39 23.07
C GLU A 141 9.18 9.19 21.69
N CYS A 142 10.49 8.94 21.66
CA CYS A 142 11.20 8.67 20.41
C CYS A 142 10.68 7.41 19.72
N LEU A 143 10.44 6.31 20.45
CA LEU A 143 9.89 5.08 19.89
C LEU A 143 8.50 5.31 19.28
N GLY A 144 7.65 6.09 19.95
CA GLY A 144 6.35 6.51 19.43
C GLY A 144 6.48 7.38 18.17
N ALA A 145 7.39 8.35 18.16
CA ALA A 145 7.65 9.20 17.01
C ALA A 145 8.14 8.40 15.79
N LEU A 146 9.03 7.42 16.01
CA LEU A 146 9.49 6.52 14.95
C LEU A 146 8.35 5.65 14.41
N ALA A 147 7.46 5.12 15.27
CA ALA A 147 6.30 4.36 14.82
C ALA A 147 5.31 5.20 13.99
N ASN A 148 5.13 6.48 14.35
CA ASN A 148 4.35 7.41 13.53
C ASN A 148 5.02 7.64 12.17
N GLN A 149 6.34 7.78 12.13
CA GLN A 149 7.08 7.93 10.88
C GLN A 149 6.94 6.71 9.97
N VAL A 150 7.00 5.50 10.55
CA VAL A 150 6.68 4.27 9.80
C VAL A 150 5.27 4.35 9.23
N SER A 151 4.27 4.69 10.05
CA SER A 151 2.87 4.82 9.60
C SER A 151 2.72 5.82 8.44
N HIS A 152 3.42 6.95 8.47
CA HIS A 152 3.44 7.91 7.36
C HIS A 152 4.06 7.35 6.08
N ILE A 153 5.16 6.59 6.19
CA ILE A 153 5.78 5.92 5.03
C ILE A 153 4.81 4.91 4.42
N MET A 154 4.12 4.14 5.27
CA MET A 154 3.10 3.17 4.85
C MET A 154 1.96 3.85 4.08
N GLU A 155 1.43 4.97 4.58
CA GLU A 155 0.36 5.73 3.92
C GLU A 155 0.81 6.40 2.63
N LEU A 156 2.03 6.93 2.60
CA LEU A 156 2.58 7.54 1.40
C LEU A 156 2.72 6.50 0.28
N ASP A 157 3.25 5.31 0.59
CA ASP A 157 3.40 4.24 -0.40
C ASP A 157 2.02 3.76 -0.92
N ARG A 158 1.06 3.55 -0.02
CA ARG A 158 -0.33 3.22 -0.39
C ARG A 158 -0.92 4.26 -1.35
N SER A 159 -0.80 5.54 -1.02
CA SER A 159 -1.35 6.64 -1.81
C SER A 159 -0.68 6.75 -3.19
N LEU A 160 0.64 6.57 -3.26
CA LEU A 160 1.39 6.54 -4.52
C LEU A 160 0.97 5.37 -5.41
N ASN A 161 0.77 4.19 -4.83
CA ASN A 161 0.33 3.01 -5.59
C ASN A 161 -1.10 3.20 -6.12
N GLN A 162 -2.00 3.80 -5.32
CA GLN A 162 -3.34 4.16 -5.77
C GLN A 162 -3.30 5.18 -6.93
N LEU A 163 -2.49 6.23 -6.81
CA LEU A 163 -2.33 7.24 -7.87
C LEU A 163 -1.77 6.63 -9.16
N LYS A 164 -0.77 5.73 -9.06
CA LYS A 164 -0.23 4.99 -10.21
C LYS A 164 -1.28 4.12 -10.88
N ALA A 165 -2.10 3.41 -10.11
CA ALA A 165 -3.18 2.58 -10.66
C ALA A 165 -4.21 3.41 -11.42
N GLN A 166 -4.63 4.56 -10.85
CA GLN A 166 -5.52 5.50 -11.52
C GLN A 166 -4.91 6.06 -12.81
N ASN A 167 -3.63 6.45 -12.79
CA ASN A 167 -2.95 6.99 -13.96
C ASN A 167 -2.83 5.94 -15.09
N THR A 168 -2.55 4.68 -14.74
CA THR A 168 -2.52 3.57 -15.70
C THR A 168 -3.90 3.34 -16.33
N SER A 169 -4.97 3.35 -15.53
CA SER A 169 -6.34 3.22 -16.05
C SER A 169 -6.70 4.35 -17.01
N LEU A 170 -6.38 5.60 -16.66
CA LEU A 170 -6.58 6.76 -17.56
C LEU A 170 -5.82 6.61 -18.87
N ARG A 171 -4.56 6.13 -18.83
CA ARG A 171 -3.76 5.88 -20.04
C ARG A 171 -4.35 4.77 -20.91
N GLU A 172 -4.91 3.73 -20.31
CA GLU A 172 -5.55 2.65 -21.05
C GLU A 172 -6.82 3.13 -21.76
N ILE A 173 -7.65 3.92 -21.09
CA ILE A 173 -8.83 4.56 -21.68
C ILE A 173 -8.41 5.45 -22.86
N ALA A 174 -7.42 6.32 -22.66
CA ALA A 174 -6.90 7.19 -23.72
C ALA A 174 -6.36 6.39 -24.92
N ARG A 175 -5.73 5.23 -24.67
CA ARG A 175 -5.24 4.33 -25.73
C ARG A 175 -6.39 3.71 -26.54
N ILE A 176 -7.46 3.26 -25.88
CA ILE A 176 -8.65 2.71 -26.54
C ILE A 176 -9.31 3.78 -27.40
N GLN A 177 -9.54 4.97 -26.84
CA GLN A 177 -10.12 6.10 -27.57
C GLN A 177 -9.29 6.49 -28.80
N SER A 178 -7.96 6.52 -28.67
CA SER A 178 -7.06 6.80 -29.79
C SER A 178 -7.19 5.77 -30.92
N HIS A 179 -7.44 4.50 -30.60
CA HIS A 179 -7.65 3.45 -31.61
C HIS A 179 -8.96 3.66 -32.38
N GLU A 180 -10.04 4.01 -31.68
CA GLU A 180 -11.34 4.27 -32.30
C GLU A 180 -11.32 5.48 -33.26
N ILE A 181 -10.50 6.49 -32.96
CA ILE A 181 -10.29 7.64 -33.85
C ILE A 181 -9.43 7.25 -35.07
N ARG A 182 -8.42 6.39 -34.87
CA ARG A 182 -7.48 6.02 -35.94
C ARG A 182 -8.13 5.23 -37.07
N GLN A 183 -9.11 4.38 -36.76
CA GLN A 183 -9.78 3.51 -37.74
C GLN A 183 -10.49 4.29 -38.87
N PRO A 184 -11.41 5.24 -38.60
CA PRO A 184 -12.04 6.02 -39.65
C PRO A 184 -11.05 6.94 -40.37
N VAL A 185 -10.05 7.51 -39.67
CA VAL A 185 -8.99 8.31 -40.32
C VAL A 185 -8.20 7.50 -41.34
N ALA A 186 -7.82 6.26 -41.01
CA ALA A 186 -7.14 5.37 -41.94
C ALA A 186 -8.01 5.03 -43.16
N SER A 187 -9.32 4.84 -42.95
CA SER A 187 -10.28 4.61 -44.03
C SER A 187 -10.40 5.82 -44.97
N ILE A 188 -10.54 7.03 -44.41
CA ILE A 188 -10.56 8.29 -45.17
C ILE A 188 -9.27 8.44 -45.99
N MET A 189 -8.11 8.20 -45.39
CA MET A 189 -6.82 8.28 -46.08
C MET A 189 -6.71 7.27 -47.24
N GLY A 190 -7.19 6.03 -47.03
CA GLY A 190 -7.21 5.00 -48.06
C GLY A 190 -8.12 5.36 -49.24
N LEU A 191 -9.34 5.81 -48.96
CA LEU A 191 -10.30 6.25 -49.98
C LEU A 191 -9.78 7.47 -50.76
N MET A 192 -9.20 8.46 -50.08
CA MET A 192 -8.57 9.60 -50.75
C MET A 192 -7.42 9.18 -51.67
N ALA A 193 -6.63 8.17 -51.28
CA ALA A 193 -5.55 7.66 -52.12
C ALA A 193 -6.10 6.99 -53.38
N LEU A 194 -7.16 6.17 -53.25
CA LEU A 194 -7.83 5.52 -54.38
C LEU A 194 -8.42 6.54 -55.35
N MET A 195 -9.11 7.57 -54.85
CA MET A 195 -9.67 8.65 -55.68
C MET A 195 -8.59 9.43 -56.45
N LYS A 196 -7.39 9.61 -55.88
CA LYS A 196 -6.28 10.28 -56.57
C LYS A 196 -5.67 9.43 -57.70
N ASP A 197 -5.80 8.10 -57.61
CA ASP A 197 -5.19 7.14 -58.54
C ASP A 197 -6.19 6.63 -59.59
N SER A 198 -7.50 6.68 -59.30
CA SER A 198 -8.55 6.40 -60.27
C SER A 198 -8.76 7.58 -61.21
N SER A 199 -8.77 7.33 -62.52
CA SER A 199 -9.09 8.31 -63.57
C SER A 199 -10.59 8.68 -63.61
N GLY A 200 -11.20 8.94 -62.45
CA GLY A 200 -12.60 9.36 -62.32
C GLY A 200 -13.65 8.25 -62.40
N THR A 201 -13.27 6.98 -62.56
CA THR A 201 -14.21 5.89 -62.88
C THR A 201 -15.09 5.41 -61.73
N ASN A 202 -14.82 5.76 -60.46
CA ASN A 202 -15.61 5.35 -59.29
C ASN A 202 -15.71 6.46 -58.21
N ASP A 203 -15.49 7.72 -58.58
CA ASP A 203 -15.34 8.82 -57.62
C ASP A 203 -16.60 9.05 -56.77
N GLU A 204 -17.80 8.84 -57.33
CA GLU A 204 -19.08 8.99 -56.62
C GLU A 204 -19.25 7.95 -55.51
N GLU A 205 -18.84 6.69 -55.76
CA GLU A 205 -18.86 5.61 -54.77
C GLU A 205 -17.84 5.86 -53.65
N TYR A 206 -16.62 6.26 -54.02
CA TYR A 206 -15.59 6.59 -53.04
C TYR A 206 -15.96 7.82 -52.20
N LEU A 207 -16.58 8.85 -52.79
CA LEU A 207 -17.10 10.01 -52.06
C LEU A 207 -18.13 9.60 -51.00
N GLY A 208 -19.06 8.71 -51.34
CA GLY A 208 -20.05 8.20 -50.39
C GLY A 208 -19.42 7.43 -49.22
N LEU A 209 -18.41 6.60 -49.49
CA LEU A 209 -17.67 5.87 -48.44
C LEU A 209 -16.84 6.82 -47.55
N LEU A 210 -16.33 7.91 -48.13
CA LEU A 210 -15.54 8.91 -47.43
C LEU A 210 -16.43 9.74 -46.51
N GLU A 211 -17.60 10.17 -46.99
CA GLU A 211 -18.64 10.82 -46.19
C GLU A 211 -19.08 9.94 -45.02
N ALA A 212 -19.32 8.64 -45.25
CA ALA A 212 -19.66 7.69 -44.18
C ALA A 212 -18.54 7.59 -43.12
N SER A 213 -17.28 7.55 -43.54
CA SER A 213 -16.13 7.48 -42.62
C SER A 213 -15.92 8.78 -41.83
N VAL A 214 -16.18 9.94 -42.44
CA VAL A 214 -16.15 11.25 -41.77
C VAL A 214 -17.27 11.36 -40.73
N ASN A 215 -18.49 10.96 -41.08
CA ASN A 215 -19.62 10.94 -40.15
C ASN A 215 -19.36 10.00 -38.97
N GLN A 216 -18.79 8.82 -39.22
CA GLN A 216 -18.40 7.89 -38.17
C GLN A 216 -17.34 8.49 -37.22
N LEU A 217 -16.37 9.24 -37.76
CA LEU A 217 -15.37 9.94 -36.95
C LEU A 217 -16.01 11.06 -36.10
N ASP A 218 -16.91 11.87 -36.67
CA ASP A 218 -17.61 12.95 -35.96
C ASP A 218 -18.46 12.39 -34.80
N GLU A 219 -19.22 11.32 -35.04
CA GLU A 219 -20.00 10.64 -33.99
C GLU A 219 -19.11 10.13 -32.85
N ARG A 220 -17.95 9.54 -33.17
CA ARG A 220 -17.00 9.06 -32.16
C ARG A 220 -16.43 10.22 -31.34
N ILE A 221 -16.05 11.32 -31.98
CA ILE A 221 -15.56 12.52 -31.29
C ILE A 221 -16.64 13.09 -30.36
N ARG A 222 -17.88 13.24 -30.84
CA ARG A 222 -19.00 13.74 -30.02
C ARG A 222 -19.26 12.86 -28.82
N THR A 223 -19.21 11.53 -29.01
CA THR A 223 -19.39 10.57 -27.91
C THR A 223 -18.31 10.75 -26.85
N ILE A 224 -17.04 10.91 -27.25
CA ILE A 224 -15.93 11.13 -26.32
C ILE A 224 -16.09 12.46 -25.56
N VAL A 225 -16.41 13.56 -26.27
CA VAL A 225 -16.56 14.89 -25.66
C VAL A 225 -17.72 14.94 -24.68
N ASN A 226 -18.87 14.35 -25.01
CA ASN A 226 -20.02 14.32 -24.11
C ASN A 226 -19.73 13.51 -22.84
N HIS A 227 -19.00 12.40 -22.96
CA HIS A 227 -18.62 11.59 -21.80
C HIS A 227 -17.68 12.32 -20.83
N ILE A 228 -16.82 13.23 -21.33
CA ILE A 228 -15.95 14.07 -20.50
C ILE A 228 -16.78 15.10 -19.72
N ASN A 229 -17.74 15.75 -20.37
CA ASN A 229 -18.58 16.78 -19.74
C ASN A 229 -19.50 16.20 -18.65
N ASP A 230 -20.03 14.97 -18.85
CA ASP A 230 -20.86 14.30 -17.84
C ASP A 230 -20.05 13.91 -16.59
N GLN A 231 -18.77 13.53 -16.75
CA GLN A 231 -17.89 13.22 -15.61
C GLN A 231 -17.46 14.46 -14.81
N GLU A 232 -17.32 15.62 -15.45
CA GLU A 232 -17.07 16.88 -14.74
C GLU A 232 -18.29 17.33 -13.91
N ALA A 233 -19.51 17.12 -14.41
CA ALA A 233 -20.73 17.47 -13.68
C ALA A 233 -20.91 16.62 -12.40
N ASP A 234 -20.60 15.33 -12.45
CA ASP A 234 -20.71 14.42 -11.29
C ASP A 234 -19.62 14.68 -10.22
N ASN A 235 -18.45 15.18 -10.60
CA ASN A 235 -17.37 15.52 -9.66
C ASN A 235 -17.57 16.87 -8.95
N ILE A 236 -18.43 17.75 -9.46
CA ILE A 236 -18.75 19.04 -8.82
C ILE A 236 -19.86 18.90 -7.76
N LEU A 237 -20.61 17.79 -7.79
CA LEU A 237 -21.73 17.49 -6.87
C LEU A 237 -21.36 16.59 -5.67
N ARG A 238 -20.07 16.27 -5.47
CA ARG A 238 -19.55 15.50 -4.32
C ARG A 238 -18.54 16.30 -3.51
#